data_AF-A0A9X2RHQ8-F1
#
_entry.id   AF-A0A9X2RHQ8-F1
#
_cell.length_a   1.000
_cell.length_b   1.000
_cell.length_c   1.000
_cell.angle_alpha   90.00
_cell.angle_beta   90.00
_cell.angle_gamma   90.00
#
_symmetry.space_group_name_H-M   'P 1'
#
loop_
_entity.id
_entity.type
_entity.pdbx_description
1 polymer ?
#
loop_
_entity_poly.entity_id
_entity_poly.type
_entity_poly.pdbx_seq_one_letter_code
_entity_poly.pdbx_strand_id
1 'polypeptide(L)'
;MSEPTEDEIKAFIEDVEFLIQTLKDSFESTDSQFFIDEHNDILYVKLEGLNDYEEHEIEEIAAPVLSELDLDFEEIIILPL
;
A
#
# COMPACT_ATOMS: atom_id res chain seq x y z
N MET A 1 -25.85 7.96 -1.04
CA MET A 1 -24.42 8.09 -0.73
C MET A 1 -24.29 7.53 0.67
N SER A 2 -23.96 6.24 0.78
CA SER A 2 -23.75 5.63 2.10
C SER A 2 -22.36 6.06 2.53
N GLU A 3 -22.28 6.74 3.67
CA GLU A 3 -21.01 6.96 4.36
C GLU A 3 -20.42 5.57 4.67
N PRO A 4 -19.14 5.30 4.34
CA PRO A 4 -18.51 4.03 4.67
C PRO A 4 -18.62 3.83 6.18
N THR A 5 -19.05 2.64 6.60
CA THR A 5 -19.20 2.33 8.02
C THR A 5 -17.85 2.23 8.71
N GLU A 6 -17.77 2.56 10.00
CA GLU A 6 -16.50 2.48 10.78
C GLU A 6 -15.84 1.08 10.72
N ASP A 7 -16.63 0.03 10.52
CA ASP A 7 -16.15 -1.35 10.30
C ASP A 7 -15.46 -1.53 8.94
N GLU A 8 -15.97 -0.89 7.88
CA GLU A 8 -15.36 -0.93 6.54
C GLU A 8 -14.02 -0.19 6.54
N ILE A 9 -13.96 0.96 7.21
CA ILE A 9 -12.72 1.73 7.37
C ILE A 9 -11.67 0.93 8.16
N LYS A 10 -12.09 0.16 9.17
CA LYS A 10 -11.18 -0.69 9.94
C LYS A 10 -10.65 -1.88 9.15
N ALA A 11 -11.52 -2.62 8.47
CA ALA A 11 -11.10 -3.74 7.62
C ALA A 11 -10.12 -3.26 6.54
N PHE A 12 -10.44 -2.12 5.95
CA PHE A 12 -9.60 -1.42 5.00
C PHE A 12 -8.20 -1.06 5.55
N ILE A 13 -8.11 -0.52 6.76
CA ILE A 13 -6.81 -0.25 7.41
C ILE A 13 -6.03 -1.54 7.64
N GLU A 14 -6.71 -2.62 8.04
CA GLU A 14 -6.10 -3.94 8.27
C GLU A 14 -5.49 -4.50 6.99
N ASP A 15 -6.19 -4.35 5.85
CA ASP A 15 -5.70 -4.75 4.52
C ASP A 15 -4.48 -3.92 4.10
N VAL A 16 -4.48 -2.60 4.33
CA VAL A 16 -3.30 -1.75 4.05
C VAL A 16 -2.11 -2.12 4.93
N GLU A 17 -2.33 -2.40 6.21
CA GLU A 17 -1.24 -2.87 7.08
C GLU A 17 -0.67 -4.20 6.58
N PHE A 18 -1.53 -5.12 6.12
CA PHE A 18 -1.11 -6.40 5.54
C PHE A 18 -0.32 -6.22 4.24
N LEU A 19 -0.77 -5.32 3.35
CA LEU A 19 -0.04 -4.93 2.14
C LEU A 19 1.39 -4.52 2.51
N ILE A 20 1.50 -3.56 3.42
CA ILE A 20 2.79 -2.97 3.78
C ILE A 20 3.69 -4.00 4.43
N GLN A 21 3.14 -4.83 5.30
CA GLN A 21 3.94 -5.88 5.93
C GLN A 21 4.46 -6.89 4.90
N THR A 22 3.63 -7.28 3.93
CA THR A 22 4.05 -8.15 2.83
C THR A 22 5.09 -7.49 1.93
N LEU A 23 4.94 -6.20 1.62
CA LEU A 23 5.92 -5.42 0.87
C LEU A 23 7.23 -5.32 1.66
N LYS A 24 7.19 -5.06 2.97
CA LYS A 24 8.39 -5.01 3.82
C LYS A 24 9.16 -6.33 3.81
N ASP A 25 8.46 -7.45 3.96
CA ASP A 25 9.07 -8.77 3.90
C ASP A 25 9.66 -9.04 2.49
N SER A 26 9.01 -8.56 1.43
CA SER A 26 9.46 -8.77 0.04
C SER A 26 10.67 -7.90 -0.34
N PHE A 27 10.71 -6.66 0.14
CA PHE A 27 11.80 -5.69 -0.13
C PHE A 27 12.88 -5.68 0.94
N GLU A 28 12.82 -6.60 1.92
CA GLU A 28 13.69 -6.62 3.10
C GLU A 28 13.77 -5.27 3.84
N SER A 29 12.67 -4.51 3.80
CA SER A 29 12.57 -3.16 4.37
C SER A 29 12.41 -3.22 5.89
N THR A 30 13.28 -2.51 6.61
CA THR A 30 13.15 -2.42 8.08
C THR A 30 12.07 -1.42 8.47
N ASP A 31 11.97 -0.31 7.72
CA ASP A 31 11.05 0.79 7.98
C ASP A 31 10.10 1.01 6.79
N SER A 32 8.87 1.43 7.11
CA SER A 32 7.81 1.68 6.14
C SER A 32 6.85 2.71 6.71
N GLN A 33 6.36 3.60 5.86
CA GLN A 33 5.30 4.54 6.18
C GLN A 33 4.21 4.46 5.14
N PHE A 34 2.99 4.78 5.51
CA PHE A 34 1.92 4.97 4.55
C PHE A 34 1.15 6.22 4.86
N PHE A 35 0.52 6.73 3.82
CA PHE A 35 -0.31 7.90 3.88
C PHE A 35 -1.50 7.70 2.96
N ILE A 36 -2.70 7.85 3.52
CA ILE A 36 -3.95 7.74 2.78
C ILE A 36 -4.41 9.15 2.49
N ASP A 37 -4.57 9.46 1.21
CA ASP A 37 -5.18 10.71 0.76
C ASP A 37 -6.67 10.47 0.50
N GLU A 38 -7.49 10.67 1.52
CA GLU A 38 -8.97 10.57 1.44
C GLU A 38 -9.58 11.58 0.44
N HIS A 39 -8.83 12.61 0.04
CA HIS A 39 -9.32 13.64 -0.85
C HIS A 39 -9.24 13.25 -2.32
N ASN A 40 -8.31 12.34 -2.65
CA ASN A 40 -8.06 11.83 -4.00
C ASN A 40 -8.23 10.30 -4.09
N ASP A 41 -8.57 9.63 -2.99
CA ASP A 41 -8.61 8.16 -2.88
C ASP A 41 -7.30 7.52 -3.35
N ILE A 42 -6.16 8.07 -2.89
CA ILE A 42 -4.81 7.60 -3.23
C ILE A 42 -4.08 7.06 -1.99
N LEU A 43 -3.49 5.87 -2.11
CA LEU A 43 -2.59 5.32 -1.11
C LEU A 43 -1.14 5.60 -1.47
N TYR A 44 -0.43 6.31 -0.60
CA TYR A 44 1.01 6.49 -0.70
C TYR A 44 1.70 5.53 0.26
N VAL A 45 2.47 4.59 -0.27
CA VAL A 45 3.30 3.68 0.53
C VAL A 45 4.75 4.07 0.36
N LYS A 46 5.43 4.33 1.48
CA LYS A 46 6.86 4.61 1.54
C LYS A 46 7.59 3.45 2.18
N LEU A 47 8.54 2.85 1.50
CA LEU A 47 9.35 1.76 2.08
C LEU A 47 10.84 2.09 1.98
N GLU A 48 11.58 1.77 3.03
CA GLU A 48 13.05 1.83 3.02
C GLU A 48 13.60 0.67 2.19
N GLY A 49 14.59 0.91 1.33
CA GLY A 49 15.17 -0.16 0.48
C GLY A 49 14.58 -0.28 -0.92
N LEU A 50 13.48 0.43 -1.24
CA LEU A 50 12.98 0.54 -2.62
C LEU A 50 14.02 1.14 -3.58
N ASN A 51 14.98 1.92 -3.08
CA ASN A 51 16.06 2.47 -3.90
C ASN A 51 17.01 1.39 -4.48
N ASP A 52 17.00 0.16 -3.93
CA ASP A 52 17.76 -0.97 -4.46
C ASP A 52 17.01 -1.72 -5.58
N TYR A 53 15.74 -1.39 -5.82
CA TYR A 53 14.89 -2.00 -6.84
C TYR A 53 14.52 -0.98 -7.92
N GLU A 54 14.40 -1.43 -9.17
CA GLU A 54 13.87 -0.56 -10.22
C GLU A 54 12.33 -0.44 -10.13
N GLU A 55 11.75 0.66 -10.62
CA GLU A 55 10.29 0.90 -10.60
C GLU A 55 9.50 -0.30 -11.13
N HIS A 56 10.00 -0.94 -12.19
CA HIS A 56 9.34 -2.09 -12.80
C HIS A 56 9.39 -3.35 -11.90
N GLU A 57 10.47 -3.56 -11.15
CA GLU A 57 10.58 -4.68 -10.20
C GLU A 57 9.64 -4.46 -9.01
N ILE A 58 9.55 -3.22 -8.55
CA ILE A 58 8.63 -2.81 -7.49
C ILE A 58 7.19 -3.08 -7.93
N GLU A 59 6.83 -2.69 -9.15
CA GLU A 59 5.51 -2.94 -9.72
C GLU A 59 5.24 -4.44 -9.87
N GLU A 60 6.20 -5.25 -10.34
CA GLU A 60 6.02 -6.71 -10.45
C GLU A 60 5.83 -7.41 -9.09
N ILE A 61 6.47 -6.91 -8.04
CA ILE A 61 6.34 -7.44 -6.66
C ILE A 61 5.03 -6.94 -6.03
N ALA A 62 4.70 -5.66 -6.21
CA ALA A 62 3.53 -5.06 -5.57
C ALA A 62 2.22 -5.42 -6.27
N ALA A 63 2.18 -5.50 -7.61
CA ALA A 63 0.98 -5.80 -8.37
C ALA A 63 0.22 -7.05 -7.90
N PRO A 64 0.85 -8.22 -7.64
CA PRO A 64 0.13 -9.37 -7.11
C PRO A 64 -0.43 -9.12 -5.70
N VAL A 65 0.33 -8.46 -4.82
CA VAL A 65 -0.13 -8.16 -3.45
C VAL A 65 -1.30 -7.17 -3.46
N LEU A 66 -1.22 -6.15 -4.31
CA LEU A 66 -2.26 -5.16 -4.57
C LEU A 66 -3.49 -5.75 -5.27
N SER A 67 -3.33 -6.83 -6.03
CA SER A 67 -4.46 -7.52 -6.67
C SER A 67 -5.13 -8.52 -5.73
N GLU A 68 -4.41 -9.02 -4.72
CA GLU A 68 -4.97 -9.89 -3.68
C GLU A 68 -5.77 -9.09 -2.64
N LEU A 69 -5.33 -7.86 -2.37
CA LEU A 69 -6.02 -6.95 -1.47
C LEU A 69 -6.98 -6.10 -2.29
N ASP A 70 -8.28 -6.27 -2.07
CA ASP A 70 -9.34 -5.53 -2.77
C ASP A 70 -9.39 -4.09 -2.22
N LEU A 71 -8.30 -3.34 -2.42
CA LEU A 71 -8.14 -1.97 -1.95
C LEU A 71 -8.95 -1.07 -2.89
N ASP A 72 -10.02 -0.48 -2.37
CA ASP A 72 -10.90 0.47 -3.07
C ASP A 72 -10.23 1.85 -3.33
N PHE A 73 -8.97 1.88 -3.74
CA PHE A 73 -8.25 3.11 -4.12
C PHE A 73 -8.29 3.36 -5.61
N GLU A 74 -8.38 4.62 -6.02
CA GLU A 74 -8.19 5.00 -7.42
C GLU A 74 -6.74 4.77 -7.86
N GLU A 75 -5.78 5.08 -6.99
CA GLU A 75 -4.35 4.97 -7.32
C GLU A 75 -3.52 4.59 -6.09
N ILE A 76 -2.47 3.78 -6.30
CA ILE A 76 -1.55 3.37 -5.25
C ILE A 76 -0.13 3.71 -5.70
N ILE A 77 0.53 4.56 -4.92
CA ILE A 77 1.84 5.13 -5.24
C ILE A 77 2.86 4.61 -4.24
N ILE A 78 3.86 3.88 -4.74
CA ILE A 78 4.96 3.35 -3.95
C ILE A 78 6.17 4.26 -4.12
N LEU A 79 6.76 4.70 -3.02
CA LEU A 79 7.85 5.67 -2.99
C LEU A 79 8.98 5.19 -2.08
N PRO A 80 10.26 5.44 -2.41
CA PRO A 80 11.34 5.21 -1.47
C PRO A 80 11.23 6.14 -0.26
N LEU A 81 11.51 5.60 0.94
CA LEU A 81 11.63 6.35 2.20
C LEU A 81 12.92 7.17 2.25
#